data_AF-A0A936DA97-F1
#
_entry.id   AF-A0A936DA97-F1
#
_cell.length_a   1.000
_cell.length_b   1.000
_cell.length_c   1.000
_cell.angle_alpha   90.00
_cell.angle_beta   90.00
_cell.angle_gamma   90.00
#
_symmetry.space_group_name_H-M   'P 1'
#
loop_
_entity.id
_entity.type
_entity.pdbx_description
1 polymer ?
#
loop_
_entity_poly.entity_id
_entity_poly.type
_entity_poly.pdbx_seq_one_letter_code
_entity_poly.pdbx_strand_id
1 'polypeptide(L)'
;MKRTPLVLALALCSFAGLALSLGQASADGPKPCKATKFDFPQVKAACDAGGVDAAKKLMKSVVDKAKAAGNEVKCNACHKDLKEYALTPNAVADLKPLL
;
A
#
# COMPACT_ATOMS: atom_id res chain seq x y z
N MET A 1 -6.71 -43.61 -53.83
CA MET A 1 -5.31 -43.47 -54.28
C MET A 1 -5.05 -42.04 -54.75
N LYS A 2 -4.20 -41.28 -54.05
CA LYS A 2 -3.28 -40.25 -54.59
C LYS A 2 -2.48 -39.65 -53.43
N ARG A 3 -1.16 -39.62 -53.58
CA ARG A 3 -0.12 -39.35 -52.58
C ARG A 3 0.46 -37.94 -52.81
N THR A 4 0.56 -37.13 -51.73
CA THR A 4 1.60 -36.10 -51.35
C THR A 4 2.07 -35.02 -52.37
N PRO A 5 2.76 -33.89 -52.02
CA PRO A 5 3.51 -33.57 -50.77
C PRO A 5 3.45 -32.10 -50.21
N LEU A 6 3.75 -31.99 -48.91
CA LEU A 6 4.72 -31.08 -48.24
C LEU A 6 5.10 -29.72 -48.87
N VAL A 7 4.67 -28.60 -48.25
CA VAL A 7 5.40 -27.31 -48.08
C VAL A 7 4.79 -26.64 -46.82
N LEU A 8 5.37 -26.70 -45.63
CA LEU A 8 6.47 -25.91 -45.04
C LEU A 8 6.26 -24.38 -45.07
N ALA A 9 6.36 -23.76 -43.88
CA ALA A 9 6.46 -22.32 -43.58
C ALA A 9 5.12 -21.53 -43.65
N LEU A 10 4.78 -20.61 -42.75
CA LEU A 10 5.60 -19.78 -41.86
C LEU A 10 4.71 -19.31 -40.70
N ALA A 11 5.21 -19.43 -39.47
CA ALA A 11 4.64 -18.78 -38.30
C ALA A 11 4.77 -17.26 -38.42
N LEU A 12 3.74 -16.51 -38.00
CA LEU A 12 3.92 -15.16 -37.45
C LEU A 12 2.83 -14.86 -36.42
N CYS A 13 3.28 -14.82 -35.18
CA CYS A 13 2.56 -14.53 -33.96
C CYS A 13 2.05 -13.08 -33.94
N SER A 14 0.74 -12.88 -33.98
CA SER A 14 0.11 -11.60 -33.64
C SER A 14 -0.32 -11.61 -32.17
N PHE A 15 0.66 -11.56 -31.27
CA PHE A 15 0.46 -11.14 -29.87
C PHE A 15 1.17 -9.79 -29.69
N ALA A 16 0.55 -8.73 -30.23
CA ALA A 16 0.99 -7.36 -29.99
C ALA A 16 -0.13 -6.63 -29.25
N GLY A 17 0.09 -6.32 -27.97
CA GLY A 17 -0.81 -5.46 -27.22
C GLY A 17 -0.91 -5.68 -25.72
N LEU A 18 0.07 -6.30 -25.06
CA LEU A 18 0.16 -6.18 -23.60
C LEU A 18 0.74 -4.79 -23.29
N ALA A 19 -0.15 -3.80 -23.20
CA ALA A 19 0.19 -2.47 -22.71
C ALA A 19 0.64 -2.60 -21.26
N LEU A 20 1.96 -2.69 -21.07
CA LEU A 20 2.60 -2.64 -19.77
C LEU A 20 2.44 -1.22 -19.24
N SER A 21 1.34 -0.98 -18.52
CA SER A 21 1.13 0.24 -17.74
C SER A 21 2.10 0.20 -16.57
N LEU A 22 3.35 0.60 -16.83
CA LEU A 22 4.31 0.95 -15.80
C LEU A 22 3.73 2.15 -15.06
N GLY A 23 3.19 1.88 -13.88
CA GLY A 23 2.68 2.91 -12.98
C GLY A 23 3.72 4.01 -12.85
N GLN A 24 3.32 5.23 -13.22
CA GLN A 24 4.13 6.44 -13.05
C GLN A 24 4.45 6.57 -11.56
N ALA A 25 5.66 6.19 -11.17
CA ALA A 25 6.24 6.60 -9.92
C ALA A 25 6.40 8.13 -10.00
N SER A 26 5.66 8.86 -9.17
CA SER A 26 5.82 10.30 -9.03
C SER A 26 7.30 10.61 -8.75
N ALA A 27 7.86 11.60 -9.44
CA ALA A 27 9.27 11.98 -9.34
C ALA A 27 9.65 12.55 -7.96
N ASP A 28 8.65 12.88 -7.14
CA ASP A 28 8.82 13.17 -5.72
C ASP A 28 8.85 11.86 -4.93
N GLY A 29 10.01 11.55 -4.32
CA GLY A 29 10.16 10.40 -3.42
C GLY A 29 9.16 10.41 -2.26
N PRO A 30 9.12 9.33 -1.44
CA PRO A 30 8.12 9.19 -0.39
C PRO A 30 8.06 10.42 0.53
N LYS A 31 6.86 10.98 0.72
CA LYS A 31 6.68 12.14 1.58
C LYS A 31 7.09 11.79 3.01
N PRO A 32 8.03 12.51 3.65
CA PRO A 32 8.47 12.17 5.00
C PRO A 32 7.33 12.37 6.01
N CYS A 33 7.31 11.56 7.08
CA CYS A 33 6.40 11.83 8.18
C CYS A 33 6.83 13.10 8.92
N LYS A 34 5.85 13.84 9.44
CA LYS A 34 6.09 15.05 10.24
C LYS A 34 6.48 14.74 11.68
N ALA A 35 6.13 13.55 12.18
CA ALA A 35 6.41 13.14 13.54
C ALA A 35 7.93 12.97 13.74
N THR A 36 8.45 13.58 14.80
CA THR A 36 9.86 13.46 15.22
C THR A 36 10.05 12.43 16.34
N LYS A 37 8.95 11.97 16.94
CA LYS A 37 8.89 10.94 17.98
C LYS A 37 7.84 9.91 17.61
N PHE A 38 8.11 8.66 17.94
CA PHE A 38 7.24 7.53 17.65
C PHE A 38 7.13 6.65 18.89
N ASP A 39 5.91 6.40 19.34
CA ASP A 39 5.64 5.52 20.49
C ASP A 39 5.75 4.03 20.13
N PHE A 40 5.69 3.70 18.85
CA PHE A 40 5.69 2.32 18.35
C PHE A 40 6.80 2.09 17.31
N PRO A 41 7.72 1.14 17.54
CA PRO A 41 8.85 0.88 16.62
C PRO A 41 8.42 0.55 15.19
N GLN A 42 7.31 -0.19 15.03
CA GLN A 42 6.77 -0.54 13.72
C GLN A 42 6.26 0.68 12.92
N VAL A 43 5.71 1.69 13.59
CA VAL A 43 5.29 2.93 12.94
C VAL A 43 6.50 3.74 12.51
N LYS A 44 7.53 3.79 13.35
CA LYS A 44 8.82 4.40 12.99
C LYS A 44 9.43 3.70 11.76
N ALA A 45 9.54 2.38 11.79
CA ALA A 45 10.11 1.60 10.69
C ALA A 45 9.36 1.80 9.38
N ALA A 46 8.02 1.80 9.41
CA ALA A 46 7.22 2.08 8.22
C ALA A 46 7.46 3.50 7.69
N CYS A 47 7.55 4.49 8.59
CA CYS A 47 7.87 5.86 8.21
C CYS A 47 9.27 5.99 7.59
N ASP A 48 10.29 5.38 8.19
CA ASP A 48 11.67 5.43 7.71
C ASP A 48 11.79 4.77 6.32
N ALA A 49 11.03 3.70 6.06
CA ALA A 49 11.11 2.92 4.82
C ALA A 49 10.36 3.57 3.64
N GLY A 50 9.24 4.25 3.88
CA GLY A 50 8.37 4.72 2.80
C GLY A 50 7.50 5.91 3.17
N GLY A 51 7.91 6.68 4.17
CA GLY A 51 7.26 7.91 4.57
C GLY A 51 5.81 7.73 5.02
N VAL A 52 5.02 8.78 4.78
CA VAL A 52 3.60 8.85 5.15
C VAL A 52 2.80 7.71 4.53
N ASP A 53 3.10 7.32 3.29
CA ASP A 53 2.32 6.29 2.59
C ASP A 53 2.52 4.91 3.19
N ALA A 54 3.76 4.55 3.54
CA ALA A 54 4.03 3.28 4.23
C ALA A 54 3.45 3.27 5.65
N ALA A 55 3.59 4.37 6.40
CA ALA A 55 2.97 4.51 7.73
C ALA A 55 1.43 4.40 7.65
N LYS A 56 0.80 5.05 6.66
CA LYS A 56 -0.66 4.97 6.43
C LYS A 56 -1.10 3.55 6.09
N LYS A 57 -0.36 2.84 5.25
CA LYS A 57 -0.65 1.43 4.91
C LYS A 57 -0.61 0.55 6.15
N LEU A 58 0.40 0.71 7.02
CA LEU A 58 0.48 0.01 8.29
C LEU A 58 -0.76 0.30 9.16
N MET A 59 -1.07 1.58 9.40
CA MET A 59 -2.23 1.97 10.22
C MET A 59 -3.55 1.48 9.64
N LYS A 60 -3.70 1.48 8.32
CA LYS A 60 -4.87 0.89 7.67
C LYS A 60 -4.97 -0.61 7.94
N SER A 61 -3.87 -1.37 7.84
CA SER A 61 -3.88 -2.79 8.17
C SER A 61 -4.29 -3.05 9.63
N VAL A 62 -3.83 -2.22 10.56
CA VAL A 62 -4.19 -2.29 11.98
C VAL A 62 -5.69 -2.06 12.19
N VAL A 63 -6.24 -1.00 11.59
CA VAL A 63 -7.68 -0.72 11.64
C VAL A 63 -8.50 -1.84 10.99
N ASP A 64 -8.04 -2.39 9.87
CA ASP A 64 -8.73 -3.48 9.18
C ASP A 64 -8.73 -4.77 10.04
N LYS A 65 -7.62 -5.08 10.74
CA LYS A 65 -7.56 -6.17 11.73
C LYS A 65 -8.50 -5.93 12.90
N ALA A 66 -8.53 -4.72 13.45
CA ALA A 66 -9.41 -4.36 14.55
C ALA A 66 -10.89 -4.56 14.17
N LYS A 67 -11.28 -4.15 12.97
CA LYS A 67 -12.62 -4.37 12.40
C LYS A 67 -12.95 -5.85 12.22
N ALA A 68 -12.01 -6.64 11.72
CA ALA A 68 -12.19 -8.09 11.60
C ALA A 68 -12.39 -8.77 12.96
N ALA A 69 -11.82 -8.20 14.03
CA ALA A 69 -12.04 -8.63 15.42
C ALA A 69 -13.31 -8.05 16.07
N GLY A 70 -14.17 -7.34 15.31
CA GLY A 70 -15.43 -6.77 15.80
C GLY A 70 -15.32 -5.38 16.42
N ASN A 71 -14.16 -4.71 16.32
CA ASN A 71 -13.97 -3.36 16.84
C ASN A 71 -14.24 -2.31 15.76
N GLU A 72 -15.17 -1.38 16.01
CA GLU A 72 -15.42 -0.25 15.11
C GLU A 72 -14.40 0.88 15.31
N VAL A 73 -13.25 0.76 14.65
CA VAL A 73 -12.20 1.80 14.69
C VAL A 73 -12.28 2.69 13.45
N LYS A 74 -12.41 4.00 13.67
CA LYS A 74 -12.36 5.04 12.63
C LYS A 74 -11.03 5.78 12.69
N CYS A 75 -10.52 6.22 11.54
CA CYS A 75 -9.23 6.92 11.48
C CYS A 75 -9.21 8.21 12.33
N ASN A 76 -10.36 8.88 12.45
CA ASN A 76 -10.51 10.10 13.25
C ASN A 76 -10.65 9.84 14.76
N ALA A 77 -10.67 8.59 15.21
CA ALA A 77 -10.58 8.28 16.64
C ALA A 77 -9.15 8.57 17.16
N CYS A 78 -8.13 8.23 16.36
CA CYS A 78 -6.72 8.46 16.73
C CYS A 78 -6.14 9.74 16.10
N HIS A 79 -6.70 10.22 14.98
CA HIS A 79 -6.21 11.42 14.30
C HIS A 79 -7.20 12.58 14.41
N LYS A 80 -6.70 13.77 14.79
CA LYS A 80 -7.46 15.04 14.76
C LYS A 80 -7.83 15.44 13.34
N ASP A 81 -6.96 15.13 12.38
CA ASP A 81 -7.16 15.39 10.97
C ASP A 81 -6.37 14.38 10.12
N LEU A 82 -6.80 14.17 8.87
CA LEU A 82 -6.18 13.20 7.95
C LEU A 82 -5.25 13.84 6.91
N LYS A 83 -5.02 15.15 7.03
CA LYS A 83 -4.16 15.90 6.10
C LYS A 83 -2.73 15.97 6.64
N GLU A 84 -2.63 16.38 7.90
CA GLU A 84 -1.41 16.49 8.70
C GLU A 84 -1.20 15.25 9.58
N TYR A 85 -2.23 14.40 9.71
CA TYR A 85 -2.22 13.20 10.56
C TYR A 85 -1.93 13.51 12.04
N ALA A 86 -2.29 14.72 12.51
CA ALA A 86 -2.08 15.10 13.90
C ALA A 86 -2.83 14.15 14.83
N LEU A 87 -2.20 13.72 15.92
CA LEU A 87 -2.76 12.74 16.84
C LEU A 87 -3.69 13.39 17.87
N THR A 88 -4.73 12.67 18.27
CA THR A 88 -5.51 12.98 19.48
C THR A 88 -4.65 12.68 20.73
N PRO A 89 -4.98 13.24 21.91
CA PRO A 89 -4.23 12.96 23.13
C PRO A 89 -4.20 11.48 23.53
N ASN A 90 -5.23 10.71 23.16
CA ASN A 90 -5.38 9.30 23.51
C ASN A 90 -4.91 8.34 22.42
N ALA A 91 -4.46 8.84 21.26
CA ALA A 91 -4.17 8.02 20.09
C ALA A 91 -3.22 6.84 20.35
N VAL A 92 -2.21 7.04 21.21
CA VAL A 92 -1.25 6.00 21.59
C VAL A 92 -1.93 4.90 22.42
N ALA A 93 -2.76 5.29 23.39
CA ALA A 93 -3.49 4.36 24.23
C ALA A 93 -4.51 3.56 23.39
N ASP A 94 -5.20 4.24 22.46
CA ASP A 94 -6.20 3.64 21.58
C ASP A 94 -5.59 2.68 20.55
N LEU A 95 -4.37 2.98 20.06
CA LEU A 95 -3.66 2.14 19.09
C LEU A 95 -3.00 0.91 19.73
N LYS A 96 -2.50 1.04 20.96
CA LYS A 96 -1.77 -0.03 21.67
C LYS A 96 -2.48 -1.40 21.67
N PRO A 97 -3.80 -1.53 21.94
CA PRO A 97 -4.47 -2.83 21.92
C PRO A 97 -4.71 -3.39 20.51
N LEU A 98 -4.48 -2.61 19.45
CA LEU A 98 -4.76 -3.00 18.07
C LEU A 98 -3.51 -3.47 17.30
N LEU A 99 -2.32 -3.23 17.87
CA LEU A 99 -1.03 -3.54 17.26
C LEU A 99 -0.58 -4.99 17.48
#